data_AF-A0A7C3B6Y4-F1
#
_entry.id   AF-A0A7C3B6Y4-F1
#
_cell.length_a   1.000
_cell.length_b   1.000
_cell.length_c   1.000
_cell.angle_alpha   90.00
_cell.angle_beta   90.00
_cell.angle_gamma   90.00
#
_symmetry.space_group_name_H-M   'P 1'
#
loop_
_entity.id
_entity.type
_entity.pdbx_description
1 polymer ?
#
loop_
_entity_poly.entity_id
_entity_poly.type
_entity_poly.pdbx_seq_one_letter_code
_entity_poly.pdbx_strand_id
1 'polypeptide(L)'
;MHNQDTELVFPLRVLPMLRSFRGEKWRQIIDKVISGDANIIEETAISMVMMDVTGCLTCNSDSFRALKGCTKCAEHALRKSKCSDQDLLERFKTAKERVKVFLKKNHPEMIDVI
;
A
#
# COMPACT_ATOMS: atom_id res chain seq x y z
N MET A 1 21.18 -14.97 2.61
CA MET A 1 20.03 -15.03 3.54
C MET A 1 18.85 -14.34 2.89
N HIS A 2 17.78 -15.07 2.58
CA HIS A 2 16.54 -14.49 2.09
C HIS A 2 15.65 -14.18 3.30
N ASN A 3 15.23 -12.94 3.47
CA ASN A 3 14.30 -12.58 4.53
C ASN A 3 12.88 -12.94 4.07
N GLN A 4 12.21 -13.84 4.78
CA GLN A 4 10.84 -14.28 4.45
C GLN A 4 9.81 -13.15 4.57
N ASP A 5 10.16 -12.04 5.23
CA ASP A 5 9.35 -10.82 5.29
C ASP A 5 9.48 -9.94 4.04
N THR A 6 10.26 -10.34 3.03
CA THR A 6 10.54 -9.54 1.83
C THR A 6 9.79 -10.07 0.61
N GLU A 7 9.05 -9.18 -0.04
CA GLU A 7 8.31 -9.44 -1.28
C GLU A 7 8.66 -8.42 -2.38
N LEU A 8 8.29 -8.72 -3.62
CA LEU A 8 8.63 -7.90 -4.79
C LEU A 8 7.91 -6.55 -4.79
N VAL A 9 6.64 -6.54 -4.39
CA VAL A 9 5.79 -5.35 -4.27
C VAL A 9 5.27 -5.23 -2.84
N PHE A 10 4.73 -4.07 -2.48
CA PHE A 10 4.23 -3.86 -1.12
C PHE A 10 3.14 -4.89 -0.78
N PRO A 11 3.31 -5.69 0.27
CA PRO A 11 2.40 -6.79 0.56
C PRO A 11 1.31 -6.37 1.57
N LEU A 12 0.05 -6.66 1.25
CA LEU A 12 -1.10 -6.24 2.07
C LEU A 12 -1.07 -6.81 3.50
N ARG A 13 -0.42 -7.97 3.72
CA ARG A 13 -0.21 -8.55 5.05
C ARG A 13 0.52 -7.62 6.04
N VAL A 14 1.20 -6.58 5.55
CA VAL A 14 1.90 -5.59 6.39
C VAL A 14 0.95 -4.52 6.94
N LEU A 15 -0.20 -4.28 6.30
CA LEU A 15 -1.14 -3.23 6.69
C LEU A 15 -1.60 -3.27 8.16
N PRO A 16 -1.88 -4.44 8.79
CA PRO A 16 -2.24 -4.49 10.21
C PRO A 16 -1.21 -3.81 11.12
N MET A 17 0.08 -3.94 10.79
CA MET A 17 1.19 -3.33 11.57
C MET A 17 1.22 -1.80 11.44
N LEU A 18 0.60 -1.25 10.40
CA LEU A 18 0.59 0.18 10.09
C LEU A 18 -0.69 0.89 10.55
N ARG A 19 -1.68 0.14 11.05
CA ARG A 19 -3.01 0.62 11.42
C ARG A 19 -3.00 1.87 12.31
N SER A 20 -2.11 1.90 13.30
CA SER A 20 -2.07 2.96 14.32
C SER A 20 -1.03 4.06 14.05
N PHE A 21 -0.43 4.11 12.86
CA PHE A 21 0.65 5.07 12.54
C PHE A 21 0.14 6.46 12.15
N ARG A 22 -1.17 6.59 11.92
CA ARG A 22 -1.86 7.79 11.44
C ARG A 22 -3.24 7.87 12.08
N GLY A 23 -3.95 8.96 11.80
CA GLY A 23 -5.26 9.29 12.34
C GLY A 23 -6.39 8.35 11.88
N GLU A 24 -7.60 8.71 12.28
CA GLU A 24 -8.78 7.85 12.17
C GLU A 24 -9.12 7.43 10.74
N LYS A 25 -9.07 8.35 9.78
CA LYS A 25 -9.38 8.03 8.37
C LYS A 25 -8.40 7.02 7.77
N TRP A 26 -7.12 7.08 8.13
CA TRP A 26 -6.13 6.07 7.74
C TRP A 26 -6.50 4.72 8.32
N ARG A 27 -6.79 4.67 9.62
CA ARG A 27 -7.21 3.46 10.32
C ARG A 27 -8.43 2.82 9.66
N GLN A 28 -9.42 3.61 9.26
CA GLN A 28 -10.61 3.11 8.55
C GLN A 28 -10.26 2.46 7.22
N ILE A 29 -9.32 3.02 6.44
CA ILE A 29 -8.85 2.40 5.18
C ILE A 29 -8.18 1.06 5.48
N ILE A 30 -7.30 1.01 6.48
CA ILE A 30 -6.61 -0.21 6.87
C ILE A 30 -7.62 -1.27 7.35
N ASP A 31 -8.55 -0.88 8.21
CA ASP A 31 -9.58 -1.75 8.77
C ASP A 31 -10.44 -2.39 7.69
N LYS A 32 -10.86 -1.60 6.70
CA LYS A 32 -11.64 -2.08 5.55
C LYS A 32 -10.88 -3.13 4.74
N VAL A 33 -9.57 -2.94 4.54
CA VAL A 33 -8.76 -3.88 3.76
C VAL A 33 -8.50 -5.17 4.53
N ILE A 34 -8.18 -5.07 5.82
CA ILE A 34 -7.88 -6.27 6.63
C ILE A 34 -9.14 -7.08 6.98
N SER A 35 -10.33 -6.47 6.97
CA SER A 35 -11.60 -7.18 7.18
C SER A 35 -12.09 -7.92 5.93
N GLY A 36 -11.50 -7.64 4.76
CA GLY A 36 -11.96 -8.16 3.47
C GLY A 36 -13.14 -7.40 2.86
N ASP A 37 -13.52 -6.25 3.44
CA ASP A 37 -14.60 -5.41 2.91
C ASP A 37 -14.13 -4.47 1.78
N ALA A 38 -12.82 -4.37 1.55
CA ALA A 38 -12.23 -3.60 0.48
C ALA A 38 -12.35 -4.36 -0.85
N ASN A 39 -12.69 -3.63 -1.91
CA ASN A 39 -12.64 -4.20 -3.26
C ASN A 39 -11.20 -4.18 -3.82
N ILE A 40 -11.01 -4.85 -4.96
CA ILE A 40 -9.70 -4.94 -5.64
C ILE A 40 -9.09 -3.56 -5.95
N ILE A 41 -9.93 -2.55 -6.21
CA ILE A 41 -9.45 -1.18 -6.45
C ILE A 41 -8.84 -0.59 -5.19
N GLU A 42 -9.50 -0.74 -4.05
CA GLU A 42 -9.04 -0.22 -2.78
C GLU A 42 -7.77 -0.95 -2.30
N GLU A 43 -7.73 -2.27 -2.44
CA GLU A 43 -6.54 -3.08 -2.14
C GLU A 43 -5.34 -2.68 -3.00
N THR A 44 -5.55 -2.57 -4.32
CA THR A 44 -4.49 -2.15 -5.25
C THR A 44 -4.03 -0.73 -4.95
N ALA A 45 -4.98 0.19 -4.71
CA ALA A 45 -4.67 1.59 -4.44
C ALA A 45 -3.86 1.77 -3.15
N ILE A 46 -4.18 1.07 -2.06
CA ILE A 46 -3.41 1.19 -0.82
C ILE A 46 -2.01 0.59 -0.98
N SER A 47 -1.87 -0.50 -1.72
CA SER A 47 -0.55 -1.05 -2.05
C SER A 47 0.28 -0.05 -2.85
N MET A 48 -0.29 0.60 -3.88
CA MET A 48 0.38 1.65 -4.64
C MET A 48 0.82 2.83 -3.77
N VAL A 49 -0.04 3.32 -2.88
CA VAL A 49 0.32 4.39 -1.93
C VAL A 49 1.52 3.98 -1.07
N MET A 50 1.53 2.75 -0.57
CA MET A 50 2.62 2.26 0.25
C MET A 50 3.90 1.99 -0.55
N MET A 51 3.81 1.59 -1.82
CA MET A 51 4.96 1.48 -2.72
C MET A 51 5.63 2.85 -2.91
N ASP A 52 4.84 3.92 -3.06
CA ASP A 52 5.36 5.28 -3.18
C ASP A 52 5.99 5.78 -1.87
N VAL A 53 5.36 5.49 -0.72
CA VAL A 53 5.88 5.91 0.60
C VAL A 53 7.17 5.17 0.96
N THR A 54 7.27 3.88 0.65
CA THR A 54 8.42 3.04 1.00
C THR A 54 9.52 3.01 -0.07
N GLY A 55 9.18 3.43 -1.29
CA GLY A 55 10.06 3.39 -2.46
C GLY A 55 10.33 1.98 -2.96
N CYS A 56 9.33 1.07 -2.91
CA CYS A 56 9.44 -0.33 -3.31
C CYS A 56 10.06 -0.52 -4.70
N LEU A 57 9.74 0.36 -5.66
CA LEU A 57 10.22 0.28 -7.06
C LEU A 57 11.75 0.40 -7.21
N THR A 58 12.44 0.87 -6.16
CA THR A 58 13.91 0.99 -6.11
C THR A 58 14.53 0.01 -5.10
N CYS A 59 13.75 -0.94 -4.61
CA CYS A 59 14.21 -1.97 -3.69
C CYS A 59 14.64 -3.21 -4.47
N ASN A 60 15.78 -3.79 -4.09
CA ASN A 60 16.30 -5.03 -4.65
C ASN A 60 16.86 -5.91 -3.52
N SER A 61 17.21 -7.17 -3.82
CA SER A 61 17.65 -8.17 -2.82
C SER A 61 18.80 -7.70 -1.92
N ASP A 62 19.64 -6.82 -2.45
CA ASP A 62 20.85 -6.34 -1.77
C ASP A 62 20.61 -5.00 -1.04
N SER A 63 19.43 -4.41 -1.21
CA SER A 63 19.05 -3.19 -0.52
C SER A 63 18.94 -3.44 0.99
N PHE A 64 19.46 -2.52 1.80
CA PHE A 64 19.27 -2.55 3.26
C PHE A 64 17.79 -2.69 3.66
N ARG A 65 16.89 -2.12 2.87
CA ARG A 65 15.43 -2.27 2.98
C ARG A 65 14.98 -3.74 2.85
N ALA A 66 15.45 -4.45 1.82
CA ALA A 66 15.11 -5.86 1.57
C ALA A 66 15.72 -6.79 2.63
N LEU A 67 16.90 -6.48 3.15
CA LEU A 67 17.50 -7.25 4.24
C LEU A 67 16.69 -7.13 5.54
N LYS A 68 16.12 -5.94 5.82
CA LYS A 68 15.32 -5.68 7.02
C LYS A 68 13.89 -6.24 6.99
N GLY A 69 13.35 -6.55 5.80
CA GLY A 69 11.98 -7.04 5.63
C GLY A 69 10.96 -5.91 5.37
N CYS A 70 9.92 -6.22 4.59
CA CYS A 70 8.89 -5.26 4.20
C CYS A 70 8.18 -4.63 5.40
N THR A 71 7.95 -5.39 6.47
CA THR A 71 7.28 -4.89 7.69
C THR A 71 8.09 -3.76 8.31
N LYS A 72 9.38 -4.01 8.58
CA LYS A 72 10.26 -2.99 9.19
C LYS A 72 10.53 -1.82 8.27
N CYS A 73 10.66 -2.07 6.96
CA CYS A 73 10.80 -1.02 5.96
C CYS A 73 9.58 -0.08 5.96
N ALA A 74 8.37 -0.64 5.97
CA ALA A 74 7.13 0.13 5.94
C ALA A 74 6.91 0.93 7.23
N GLU A 75 7.12 0.31 8.40
CA GLU A 75 7.05 1.01 9.69
C GLU A 75 8.02 2.21 9.71
N HIS A 76 9.27 1.99 9.28
CA HIS A 76 10.28 3.05 9.27
C HIS A 76 9.91 4.18 8.31
N ALA A 77 9.54 3.85 7.07
CA ALA A 77 9.18 4.82 6.05
C ALA A 77 7.98 5.66 6.49
N LEU A 78 6.93 5.04 7.02
CA LEU A 78 5.74 5.75 7.47
C LEU A 78 6.01 6.63 8.69
N ARG A 79 6.88 6.22 9.64
CA ARG A 79 7.29 7.09 10.76
C ARG A 79 8.13 8.29 10.33
N LYS A 80 8.99 8.13 9.32
CA LYS A 80 9.90 9.18 8.83
C LYS A 80 9.27 10.07 7.76
N SER A 81 8.17 9.63 7.15
CA SER A 81 7.47 10.37 6.11
C SER A 81 6.97 11.71 6.64
N LYS A 82 7.27 12.77 5.90
CA LYS A 82 6.71 14.12 6.11
C LYS A 82 5.31 14.27 5.52
N CYS A 83 4.76 13.23 4.89
CA CYS A 83 3.41 13.26 4.33
C CYS A 83 2.40 13.31 5.48
N SER A 84 1.52 14.31 5.42
CA SER A 84 0.40 14.41 6.33
C SER A 84 -0.61 13.28 6.10
N ASP A 85 -1.48 13.07 7.07
CA ASP A 85 -2.62 12.17 6.95
C ASP A 85 -3.47 12.54 5.74
N GLN A 86 -3.70 13.83 5.52
CA GLN A 86 -4.47 14.34 4.38
C GLN A 86 -3.79 13.99 3.04
N ASP A 87 -2.47 14.15 2.94
CA ASP A 87 -1.72 13.77 1.73
C ASP A 87 -1.88 12.27 1.42
N LEU A 88 -1.85 11.42 2.44
CA LEU A 88 -2.03 9.97 2.26
C LEU A 88 -3.44 9.64 1.76
N LEU A 89 -4.47 10.32 2.26
CA LEU A 89 -5.85 10.14 1.81
C LEU A 89 -6.05 10.62 0.37
N GLU A 90 -5.42 11.74 -0.01
CA GLU A 90 -5.47 12.27 -1.37
C GLU A 90 -4.73 11.36 -2.35
N ARG A 91 -3.57 10.84 -1.96
CA ARG A 91 -2.85 9.81 -2.73
C ARG A 91 -3.68 8.55 -2.90
N PHE A 92 -4.36 8.09 -1.84
CA PHE A 92 -5.24 6.94 -1.91
C PHE A 92 -6.40 7.18 -2.88
N LYS A 93 -7.11 8.31 -2.79
CA LYS A 93 -8.17 8.69 -3.72
C LYS A 93 -7.65 8.73 -5.17
N THR A 94 -6.50 9.36 -5.39
CA THR A 94 -5.86 9.46 -6.70
C THR A 94 -5.48 8.08 -7.25
N ALA A 95 -4.93 7.21 -6.41
CA ALA A 95 -4.58 5.84 -6.78
C ALA A 95 -5.82 5.03 -7.17
N LYS A 96 -6.94 5.15 -6.43
CA LYS A 96 -8.20 4.49 -6.84
C LYS A 96 -8.65 4.91 -8.22
N GLU A 97 -8.61 6.21 -8.53
CA GLU A 97 -8.99 6.70 -9.86
C GLU A 97 -8.03 6.22 -10.95
N ARG A 98 -6.72 6.14 -10.67
CA ARG A 98 -5.74 5.55 -11.60
C ARG A 98 -6.06 4.09 -11.91
N VAL A 99 -6.37 3.30 -10.88
CA VAL A 99 -6.74 1.88 -11.04
C VAL A 99 -8.03 1.76 -11.85
N LYS A 100 -9.07 2.55 -11.55
CA LYS A 100 -10.32 2.57 -12.33
C LYS A 100 -10.08 2.88 -13.80
N VAL A 101 -9.30 3.92 -14.10
CA VAL A 101 -8.98 4.31 -15.49
C VAL A 101 -8.19 3.20 -16.18
N PHE A 102 -7.23 2.58 -15.50
CA PHE A 102 -6.46 1.46 -16.05
C PHE A 102 -7.35 0.26 -16.36
N LEU A 103 -8.21 -0.16 -15.43
CA LEU A 103 -9.13 -1.28 -15.63
C LEU A 103 -10.13 -0.98 -16.76
N LYS A 104 -10.75 0.20 -16.77
CA LYS A 104 -11.66 0.59 -17.85
C LYS A 104 -11.03 0.55 -19.24
N LYS A 105 -9.74 0.88 -19.33
CA LYS A 105 -9.01 0.92 -20.61
C LYS A 105 -8.51 -0.46 -21.05
N ASN A 106 -8.04 -1.29 -20.12
CA ASN A 106 -7.29 -2.51 -20.45
C ASN A 106 -8.01 -3.81 -20.05
N HIS A 107 -8.94 -3.74 -19.10
CA HIS A 107 -9.68 -4.86 -18.52
C HIS A 107 -11.15 -4.50 -18.27
N PRO A 108 -11.91 -4.09 -19.31
CA PRO A 108 -13.31 -3.70 -19.14
C PRO A 108 -14.20 -4.83 -18.57
N GLU A 109 -13.81 -6.08 -18.76
CA GLU A 109 -14.46 -7.26 -18.18
C GLU A 109 -14.38 -7.32 -16.65
N MET A 110 -13.42 -6.63 -16.03
CA MET A 110 -13.27 -6.59 -14.58
C MET A 110 -14.13 -5.50 -13.92
N ILE A 111 -14.84 -4.68 -14.69
CA ILE A 111 -15.67 -3.58 -14.15
C ILE A 111 -16.82 -4.10 -13.27
N ASP A 112 -17.36 -5.28 -13.58
CA ASP A 112 -18.48 -5.88 -12.86
C ASP A 112 -18.08 -6.57 -11.54
N VAL A 113 -16.78 -6.62 -11.22
CA VAL A 113 -16.20 -7.27 -10.03
C VAL A 113 -15.75 -6.21 -8.98
N ILE A 114 -16.08 -4.94 -9.22
CA ILE A 114 -15.61 -3.76 -8.46
C ILE A 114 -16.63 -3.32 -7.41
#